data_AF-A0A2E2EI86-F1
#
_entry.id   AF-A0A2E2EI86-F1
#
_cell.length_a   1.000
_cell.length_b   1.000
_cell.length_c   1.000
_cell.angle_alpha   90.00
_cell.angle_beta   90.00
_cell.angle_gamma   90.00
#
_symmetry.space_group_name_H-M   'P 1'
#
loop_
_entity.id
_entity.type
_entity.pdbx_description
1 polymer ?
#
loop_
_entity_poly.entity_id
_entity_poly.type
_entity_poly.pdbx_seq_one_letter_code
_entity_poly.pdbx_strand_id
1 'polypeptide(L)'
;MNLLNEWTFGSYQIRTYDSQPRLTPIHCKQVHSNKIITYEGQSVISYEADGIITNFTTYPDSHIAIKTADCLPVFFIGKNQVAAVHAGWQGIKKGILIQDVLKTISVQDIFIGPSIHHYQVSESFKKEFPKSRSFYQKNKTLFFNLQAEALSQLTQYFPHVNIVTSQICTLHNLKYNSYRRNKTNQRNWNIISKNKEKL
;
A
#
# COMPACT_ATOMS: atom_id res chain seq x y z
N MET A 1 -11.69 15.01 -8.62
CA MET A 1 -11.90 13.96 -7.60
C MET A 1 -12.85 12.94 -8.17
N ASN A 2 -12.31 11.80 -8.59
CA ASN A 2 -13.06 10.67 -9.09
C ASN A 2 -12.72 9.44 -8.25
N LEU A 3 -13.75 8.68 -7.87
CA LEU A 3 -13.56 7.32 -7.36
C LEU A 3 -13.10 6.45 -8.54
N LEU A 4 -11.93 5.84 -8.41
CA LEU A 4 -11.33 5.02 -9.46
C LEU A 4 -11.75 3.56 -9.32
N ASN A 5 -11.76 3.04 -8.09
CA ASN A 5 -12.16 1.67 -7.77
C ASN A 5 -12.46 1.51 -6.27
N GLU A 6 -13.18 0.44 -5.93
CA GLU A 6 -13.58 0.06 -4.58
C GLU A 6 -13.49 -1.46 -4.40
N TRP A 7 -12.99 -1.89 -3.24
CA TRP A 7 -12.96 -3.28 -2.81
C TRP A 7 -13.58 -3.43 -1.42
N THR A 8 -14.22 -4.56 -1.16
CA THR A 8 -14.87 -4.87 0.12
C THR A 8 -14.22 -6.09 0.75
N PHE A 9 -13.91 -6.00 2.03
CA PHE A 9 -13.33 -7.05 2.87
C PHE A 9 -14.12 -7.12 4.18
N GLY A 10 -15.13 -7.99 4.24
CA GLY A 10 -16.07 -8.02 5.38
C GLY A 10 -16.71 -6.64 5.60
N SER A 11 -16.54 -6.08 6.81
CA SER A 11 -17.02 -4.74 7.16
C SER A 11 -16.12 -3.59 6.68
N TYR A 12 -15.04 -3.87 5.95
CA TYR A 12 -14.07 -2.86 5.52
C TYR A 12 -14.22 -2.55 4.03
N GLN A 13 -14.04 -1.28 3.67
CA GLN A 13 -13.96 -0.84 2.29
C GLN A 13 -12.63 -0.16 2.03
N ILE A 14 -12.03 -0.52 0.90
CA ILE A 14 -10.82 0.10 0.38
C ILE A 14 -11.17 0.81 -0.91
N ARG A 15 -10.92 2.12 -0.98
CA ARG A 15 -11.23 2.95 -2.14
C ARG A 15 -9.99 3.65 -2.64
N THR A 16 -9.84 3.73 -3.96
CA THR A 16 -8.80 4.55 -4.59
C THR A 16 -9.42 5.73 -5.32
N TYR A 17 -8.91 6.93 -5.05
CA TYR A 17 -9.28 8.17 -5.73
C TYR A 17 -8.09 8.77 -6.48
N ASP A 18 -8.34 9.51 -7.55
CA ASP A 18 -7.30 10.24 -8.32
C ASP A 18 -6.78 11.51 -7.64
N SER A 19 -7.49 12.00 -6.63
CA SER A 19 -7.15 13.16 -5.82
C SER A 19 -7.70 12.98 -4.41
N GLN A 20 -7.34 13.88 -3.47
CA GLN A 20 -7.90 13.82 -2.12
C GLN A 20 -9.44 13.95 -2.21
N PRO A 21 -10.21 13.04 -1.59
CA PRO A 21 -11.65 13.19 -1.54
C PRO A 21 -12.09 14.27 -0.55
N ARG A 22 -13.39 14.60 -0.51
CA ARG A 22 -13.96 15.51 0.51
C ARG A 22 -13.89 14.95 1.94
N LEU A 23 -13.30 13.77 2.12
CA LEU A 23 -12.97 13.17 3.40
C LEU A 23 -11.63 13.72 3.90
N THR A 24 -11.43 13.72 5.22
CA THR A 24 -10.15 14.06 5.86
C THR A 24 -9.48 12.80 6.41
N PRO A 25 -8.96 11.91 5.55
CA PRO A 25 -8.36 10.68 6.03
C PRO A 25 -7.05 10.97 6.74
N ILE A 26 -6.81 10.22 7.81
CA ILE A 26 -5.57 10.19 8.56
C ILE A 26 -4.48 9.66 7.64
N HIS A 27 -3.39 10.41 7.54
CA HIS A 27 -2.21 10.02 6.78
C HIS A 27 -0.98 10.64 7.42
N CYS A 28 0.19 10.09 7.12
CA CYS A 28 1.47 10.54 7.64
C CYS A 28 2.34 11.16 6.53
N LYS A 29 3.49 11.70 6.92
CA LYS A 29 4.52 12.15 5.98
C LYS A 29 5.32 10.94 5.49
N GLN A 30 4.92 10.41 4.33
CA GLN A 30 5.58 9.27 3.66
C GLN A 30 6.99 9.65 3.18
N VAL A 31 8.01 8.91 3.64
CA VAL A 31 9.43 9.19 3.40
C VAL A 31 10.20 7.97 2.87
N HIS A 32 9.50 6.91 2.44
CA HIS A 32 10.11 5.65 1.97
C HIS A 32 11.01 4.99 3.04
N SER A 33 10.62 5.12 4.30
CA SER A 33 11.14 4.39 5.46
C SER A 33 10.51 3.00 5.58
N ASN A 34 10.80 2.29 6.67
CA ASN A 34 10.04 1.15 7.14
C ASN A 34 9.23 1.46 8.41
N LYS A 35 9.12 2.73 8.82
CA LYS A 35 8.47 3.06 10.09
C LYS A 35 6.94 2.95 9.96
N ILE A 36 6.33 2.22 10.87
CA ILE A 36 4.88 2.10 11.02
C ILE A 36 4.51 2.71 12.37
N ILE A 37 3.49 3.58 12.37
CA ILE A 37 3.00 4.24 13.58
C ILE A 37 1.60 3.73 13.92
N THR A 38 1.24 3.74 15.20
CA THR A 38 -0.12 3.49 15.65
C THR A 38 -0.86 4.83 15.74
N TYR A 39 -2.06 4.90 15.17
CA TYR A 39 -2.96 6.02 15.34
C TYR A 39 -3.73 5.89 16.65
N GLU A 40 -3.60 6.91 17.50
CA GLU A 40 -4.19 6.96 18.84
C GLU A 40 -5.12 8.18 19.01
N GLY A 41 -5.79 8.60 17.94
CA GLY A 41 -6.79 9.67 17.99
C GLY A 41 -6.25 11.08 17.67
N GLN A 42 -4.94 11.25 17.52
CA GLN A 42 -4.31 12.54 17.21
C GLN A 42 -3.82 12.63 15.76
N SER A 43 -3.74 13.85 15.22
CA SER A 43 -3.20 14.06 13.87
C SER A 43 -1.75 13.58 13.77
N VAL A 44 -1.48 12.76 12.76
CA VAL A 44 -0.15 12.21 12.46
C VAL A 44 0.44 12.76 11.15
N ILE A 45 -0.14 13.85 10.61
CA ILE A 45 0.22 14.36 9.27
C ILE A 45 1.69 14.77 9.14
N SER A 46 2.30 15.26 10.21
CA SER A 46 3.71 15.67 10.27
C SER A 46 4.66 14.51 10.61
N TYR A 47 4.13 13.35 11.00
CA TYR A 47 4.94 12.25 11.49
C TYR A 47 5.57 11.56 10.28
N GLU A 48 6.90 11.44 10.29
CA GLU A 48 7.61 10.66 9.29
C GLU A 48 7.40 9.17 9.56
N ALA A 49 6.68 8.52 8.63
CA ALA A 49 6.34 7.12 8.64
C ALA A 49 5.84 6.70 7.25
N ASP A 50 5.79 5.40 6.99
CA ASP A 50 5.26 4.84 5.75
C ASP A 50 4.18 3.78 6.03
N GLY A 51 3.72 3.66 7.27
CA GLY A 51 2.55 2.86 7.60
C GLY A 51 1.81 3.39 8.82
N ILE A 52 0.52 3.11 8.87
CA ILE A 52 -0.37 3.49 9.97
C ILE A 52 -1.18 2.27 10.37
N ILE A 53 -1.17 1.93 11.65
CA ILE A 53 -2.07 0.96 12.28
C ILE A 53 -3.18 1.74 12.99
N THR A 54 -4.43 1.28 12.89
CA THR A 54 -5.56 1.83 13.65
C THR A 54 -6.49 0.72 14.12
N ASN A 55 -7.27 1.01 15.16
CA ASN A 55 -8.36 0.17 15.64
C ASN A 55 -9.70 0.87 15.37
N PHE A 56 -10.50 0.34 14.44
CA PHE A 56 -11.82 0.91 14.13
C PHE A 56 -12.90 0.59 15.16
N THR A 57 -12.60 -0.19 16.21
CA THR A 57 -13.47 -0.28 17.39
C THR A 57 -13.31 0.96 18.27
N THR A 58 -12.07 1.41 18.45
CA THR A 58 -11.74 2.61 19.25
C THR A 58 -12.00 3.89 18.46
N TYR A 59 -11.71 3.89 17.17
CA TYR A 59 -11.86 5.05 16.28
C TYR A 59 -12.76 4.71 15.07
N PRO A 60 -14.07 4.47 15.28
CA PRO A 60 -14.98 3.98 14.25
C PRO A 60 -15.21 4.94 13.08
N ASP A 61 -15.03 6.24 13.32
CA ASP A 61 -15.15 7.29 12.30
C ASP A 61 -13.84 7.56 11.56
N SER A 62 -12.76 6.87 11.93
CA SER A 62 -11.47 7.07 11.30
C SER A 62 -11.39 6.42 9.92
N HIS A 63 -10.66 7.07 9.02
CA HIS A 63 -10.29 6.56 7.71
C HIS A 63 -8.80 6.79 7.56
N ILE A 64 -8.02 5.76 7.21
CA ILE A 64 -6.57 5.92 7.01
C ILE A 64 -6.25 5.89 5.52
N ALA A 65 -5.33 6.74 5.08
CA ALA A 65 -4.94 6.87 3.70
C ALA A 65 -3.45 6.64 3.48
N ILE A 66 -3.14 5.98 2.36
CA ILE A 66 -1.80 5.89 1.78
C ILE A 66 -1.83 6.52 0.40
N LYS A 67 -0.95 7.50 0.18
CA LYS A 67 -0.84 8.23 -1.08
C LYS A 67 0.21 7.57 -1.96
N THR A 68 -0.14 7.25 -3.20
CA THR A 68 0.80 6.60 -4.12
C THR A 68 0.79 7.26 -5.49
N ALA A 69 1.90 7.11 -6.20
CA ALA A 69 1.96 7.20 -7.64
C ALA A 69 3.02 6.17 -8.03
N ASP A 70 2.57 4.95 -8.36
CA ASP A 70 3.35 3.72 -8.64
C ASP A 70 3.74 2.84 -7.43
N CYS A 71 4.10 3.39 -6.28
CA CYS A 71 4.38 2.56 -5.09
C CYS A 71 3.13 1.78 -4.64
N LEU A 72 3.33 0.68 -3.89
CA LEU A 72 2.23 -0.22 -3.50
C LEU A 72 1.52 0.34 -2.27
N PRO A 73 0.19 0.56 -2.33
CA PRO A 73 -0.62 0.67 -1.12
C PRO A 73 -0.97 -0.75 -0.66
N VAL A 74 -0.49 -1.15 0.53
CA VAL A 74 -0.73 -2.47 1.12
C VAL A 74 -1.58 -2.32 2.36
N PHE A 75 -2.67 -3.06 2.45
CA PHE A 75 -3.59 -3.06 3.58
C PHE A 75 -3.56 -4.40 4.29
N PHE A 76 -3.34 -4.38 5.59
CA PHE A 76 -3.43 -5.55 6.46
C PHE A 76 -4.73 -5.45 7.24
N ILE A 77 -5.59 -6.45 7.13
CA ILE A 77 -6.97 -6.38 7.61
C ILE A 77 -7.15 -7.49 8.65
N GLY A 78 -7.32 -7.09 9.91
CA GLY A 78 -7.75 -7.98 10.98
C GLY A 78 -9.23 -7.78 11.30
N LYS A 79 -9.69 -8.39 12.40
CA LYS A 79 -11.09 -8.29 12.84
C LYS A 79 -11.50 -6.87 13.25
N ASN A 80 -10.62 -6.18 13.96
CA ASN A 80 -10.86 -4.86 14.56
C ASN A 80 -9.78 -3.84 14.20
N GLN A 81 -8.55 -4.31 14.01
CA GLN A 81 -7.40 -3.50 13.65
C GLN A 81 -7.12 -3.62 12.15
N VAL A 82 -6.60 -2.55 11.58
CA VAL A 82 -6.11 -2.52 10.20
C VAL A 82 -4.80 -1.76 10.15
N ALA A 83 -3.96 -2.09 9.17
CA ALA A 83 -2.85 -1.23 8.76
C ALA A 83 -2.98 -0.82 7.31
N ALA A 84 -2.57 0.39 7.00
CA ALA A 84 -2.30 0.83 5.64
C ALA A 84 -0.82 1.20 5.53
N VAL A 85 -0.13 0.65 4.53
CA VAL A 85 1.31 0.75 4.35
C VAL A 85 1.65 1.21 2.93
N HIS A 86 2.54 2.19 2.85
CA HIS A 86 3.20 2.65 1.64
C HIS A 86 4.46 1.82 1.39
N ALA A 87 4.35 0.85 0.49
CA ALA A 87 5.43 -0.07 0.16
C ALA A 87 6.07 0.32 -1.18
N GLY A 88 6.91 1.36 -1.16
CA GLY A 88 7.88 1.61 -2.23
C GLY A 88 9.06 0.64 -2.15
N TRP A 89 9.91 0.59 -3.19
CA TRP A 89 11.04 -0.34 -3.23
C TRP A 89 12.02 -0.17 -2.05
N GLN A 90 12.26 1.05 -1.58
CA GLN A 90 13.10 1.30 -0.40
C GLN A 90 12.47 0.76 0.88
N GLY A 91 11.15 0.92 1.05
CA GLY A 91 10.42 0.39 2.20
C GLY A 91 10.42 -1.13 2.20
N ILE A 92 10.16 -1.75 1.05
CA ILE A 92 10.20 -3.20 0.85
C ILE A 92 11.60 -3.75 1.15
N LYS A 93 12.66 -3.10 0.65
CA LYS A 93 14.05 -3.45 0.97
C LYS A 93 14.35 -3.37 2.47
N LYS A 94 13.81 -2.35 3.15
CA LYS A 94 13.93 -2.15 4.60
C LYS A 94 12.99 -3.03 5.43
N GLY A 95 12.26 -3.95 4.79
CA GLY A 95 11.37 -4.90 5.46
C GLY A 95 10.06 -4.31 5.96
N ILE A 96 9.52 -3.25 5.34
CA ILE A 96 8.29 -2.59 5.82
C ILE A 96 7.10 -3.56 5.92
N LEU A 97 7.05 -4.59 5.06
CA LEU A 97 5.98 -5.58 4.97
C LEU A 97 6.15 -6.78 5.93
N ILE A 98 7.31 -6.91 6.57
CA ILE A 98 7.71 -8.09 7.34
C ILE A 98 8.12 -7.69 8.76
N GLN A 99 7.28 -6.88 9.40
CA GLN A 99 7.51 -6.39 10.77
C GLN A 99 6.56 -7.07 11.76
N ASP A 100 7.08 -7.41 12.94
CA ASP A 100 6.29 -8.10 13.97
C ASP A 100 5.10 -7.26 14.46
N VAL A 101 5.20 -5.92 14.40
CA VAL A 101 4.08 -5.04 14.72
C VAL A 101 2.84 -5.31 13.86
N LEU A 102 3.01 -5.79 12.62
CA LEU A 102 1.89 -6.14 11.74
C LEU A 102 1.18 -7.43 12.21
N LYS A 103 1.87 -8.32 12.92
CA LYS A 103 1.24 -9.54 13.48
C LYS A 103 0.23 -9.20 14.59
N THR A 104 0.41 -8.08 15.29
CA THR A 104 -0.52 -7.63 16.35
C THR A 104 -1.95 -7.40 15.83
N ILE A 105 -2.10 -7.14 14.53
CA ILE A 105 -3.38 -6.90 13.86
C ILE A 105 -4.25 -8.17 13.82
N SER A 106 -3.66 -9.36 14.01
CA SER A 106 -4.34 -10.65 13.76
C SER A 106 -4.91 -10.69 12.34
N VAL A 107 -4.01 -10.52 11.37
CA VAL A 107 -4.33 -10.34 9.95
C VAL A 107 -5.09 -11.55 9.39
N GLN A 108 -6.23 -11.28 8.76
CA GLN A 108 -7.08 -12.26 8.06
C GLN A 108 -6.90 -12.15 6.54
N ASP A 109 -6.86 -10.90 6.04
CA ASP A 109 -6.64 -10.59 4.64
C ASP A 109 -5.53 -9.55 4.49
N ILE A 110 -4.78 -9.67 3.39
CA ILE A 110 -3.87 -8.63 2.91
C ILE A 110 -4.31 -8.22 1.51
N PHE A 111 -4.45 -6.92 1.30
CA PHE A 111 -4.77 -6.37 -0.01
C PHE A 111 -3.64 -5.49 -0.55
N ILE A 112 -3.17 -5.77 -1.76
CA ILE A 112 -2.26 -4.89 -2.51
C ILE A 112 -3.05 -4.12 -3.56
N GLY A 113 -3.20 -2.81 -3.36
CA GLY A 113 -3.93 -1.94 -4.27
C GLY A 113 -3.16 -1.59 -5.55
N PRO A 114 -3.68 -0.65 -6.36
CA PRO A 114 -3.10 -0.28 -7.64
C PRO A 114 -1.65 0.22 -7.52
N SER A 115 -0.74 -0.37 -8.31
CA SER A 115 0.69 -0.07 -8.25
C SER A 115 1.36 -0.28 -9.61
N ILE A 116 2.66 0.01 -9.73
CA ILE A 116 3.41 -0.34 -10.94
C ILE A 116 3.76 -1.84 -10.95
N HIS A 117 3.59 -2.50 -12.10
CA HIS A 117 3.99 -3.90 -12.30
C HIS A 117 5.30 -4.04 -13.09
N HIS A 118 5.60 -3.07 -13.95
CA HIS A 118 6.73 -3.11 -14.88
C HIS A 118 7.67 -1.94 -14.61
N TYR A 119 8.38 -1.98 -13.48
CA TYR A 119 9.29 -0.92 -13.11
C TYR A 119 10.62 -1.10 -13.84
N GLN A 120 10.85 -0.31 -14.89
CA GLN A 120 12.13 -0.33 -15.60
C GLN A 120 13.25 0.19 -14.69
N VAL A 121 14.33 -0.58 -14.60
CA VAL A 121 15.47 -0.31 -13.71
C VAL A 121 16.80 -0.52 -14.44
N SER A 122 17.88 0.05 -13.90
CA SER A 122 19.24 -0.21 -14.37
C SER A 122 19.76 -1.55 -13.85
N GLU A 123 20.81 -2.08 -14.49
CA GLU A 123 21.48 -3.30 -14.03
C GLU A 123 22.02 -3.15 -12.59
N SER A 124 22.49 -1.96 -12.22
CA SER A 124 22.94 -1.65 -10.86
C SER A 124 21.86 -1.82 -9.79
N PHE A 125 20.58 -1.69 -10.16
CA PHE A 125 19.46 -1.86 -9.22
C PHE A 125 19.34 -3.30 -8.70
N LYS A 126 19.91 -4.30 -9.38
CA LYS A 126 19.96 -5.68 -8.86
C LYS A 126 20.66 -5.77 -7.51
N LYS A 127 21.60 -4.86 -7.22
CA LYS A 127 22.29 -4.79 -5.92
C LYS A 127 21.33 -4.48 -4.76
N GLU A 128 20.19 -3.86 -5.03
CA GLU A 128 19.17 -3.56 -4.03
C GLU A 128 18.42 -4.83 -3.60
N PHE A 129 18.34 -5.83 -4.48
CA PHE A 129 17.60 -7.09 -4.29
C PHE A 129 18.36 -8.29 -4.89
N PRO A 130 19.55 -8.65 -4.39
CA PRO A 130 20.49 -9.56 -5.08
C PRO A 130 19.98 -10.99 -5.25
N LYS A 131 19.00 -11.43 -4.45
CA LYS A 131 18.41 -12.77 -4.49
C LYS A 131 16.97 -12.80 -5.02
N SER A 132 16.46 -11.66 -5.48
CA SER A 132 15.07 -11.55 -5.90
C SER A 132 14.85 -12.23 -7.26
N ARG A 133 13.77 -13.01 -7.35
CA ARG A 133 13.27 -13.60 -8.59
C ARG A 133 12.32 -12.65 -9.35
N SER A 134 12.12 -11.43 -8.84
CA SER A 134 11.19 -10.43 -9.37
C SER A 134 11.79 -9.61 -10.53
N PHE A 135 13.03 -9.88 -10.92
CA PHE A 135 13.66 -9.29 -12.10
C PHE A 135 13.34 -10.08 -13.37
N TYR A 136 13.08 -9.37 -14.46
CA TYR A 136 12.93 -9.98 -15.78
C TYR A 136 13.38 -9.00 -16.87
N GLN A 137 13.71 -9.53 -18.05
CA GLN A 137 14.10 -8.73 -19.21
C GLN A 137 13.06 -8.84 -20.33
N LYS A 138 12.79 -7.71 -20.99
CA LYS A 138 11.97 -7.65 -22.22
C LYS A 138 12.64 -6.69 -23.19
N ASN A 139 12.91 -7.14 -24.43
CA ASN A 139 13.56 -6.33 -25.47
C ASN A 139 14.84 -5.63 -24.97
N LYS A 140 15.77 -6.38 -24.35
CA LYS A 140 17.02 -5.89 -23.73
C LYS A 140 16.84 -4.88 -22.58
N THR A 141 15.61 -4.58 -22.17
CA THR A 141 15.31 -3.68 -21.05
C THR A 141 15.05 -4.51 -19.80
N LEU A 142 15.73 -4.14 -18.69
CA LEU A 142 15.54 -4.76 -17.39
C LEU A 142 14.36 -4.13 -16.65
N PHE A 143 13.53 -4.98 -16.07
CA PHE A 143 12.40 -4.59 -15.25
C PHE A 143 12.44 -5.30 -13.89
N PHE A 144 11.87 -4.64 -12.89
CA PHE A 144 11.61 -5.17 -11.57
C PHE A 144 10.10 -5.19 -11.32
N ASN A 145 9.56 -6.36 -10.99
CA ASN A 145 8.17 -6.50 -10.58
C ASN A 145 8.06 -6.27 -9.07
N LEU A 146 7.80 -5.01 -8.69
CA LEU A 146 7.71 -4.62 -7.28
C LEU A 146 6.57 -5.34 -6.53
N GLN A 147 5.47 -5.64 -7.22
CA GLN A 147 4.35 -6.39 -6.64
C GLN A 147 4.72 -7.85 -6.40
N ALA A 148 5.44 -8.50 -7.32
CA ALA A 148 5.93 -9.86 -7.12
C ALA A 148 6.90 -9.96 -5.94
N GLU A 149 7.77 -8.96 -5.75
CA GLU A 149 8.67 -8.91 -4.59
C GLU A 149 7.87 -8.81 -3.28
N ALA A 150 6.90 -7.90 -3.22
CA ALA A 150 6.02 -7.75 -2.07
C ALA A 150 5.25 -9.05 -1.77
N LEU A 151 4.68 -9.70 -2.81
CA LEU A 151 3.98 -10.99 -2.67
C LEU A 151 4.89 -12.07 -2.11
N SER A 152 6.15 -12.16 -2.58
CA SER A 152 7.11 -13.14 -2.07
C SER A 152 7.39 -12.92 -0.58
N GLN A 153 7.62 -11.68 -0.15
CA GLN A 153 7.85 -11.36 1.26
C GLN A 153 6.62 -11.65 2.13
N LEU A 154 5.44 -11.21 1.69
CA LEU A 154 4.20 -11.39 2.42
C LEU A 154 3.81 -12.87 2.54
N THR A 155 3.93 -13.66 1.46
CA THR A 155 3.59 -15.09 1.49
C THR A 155 4.51 -15.87 2.43
N GLN A 156 5.80 -15.51 2.48
CA GLN A 156 6.74 -16.14 3.40
C GLN A 156 6.44 -15.77 4.87
N TYR A 157 6.08 -14.51 5.12
CA TYR A 157 5.91 -13.99 6.48
C TYR A 157 4.50 -14.21 7.05
N PHE A 158 3.49 -14.31 6.19
CA PHE A 158 2.07 -14.57 6.51
C PHE A 158 1.53 -15.77 5.70
N PRO A 159 2.04 -17.00 5.95
CA PRO A 159 1.78 -18.17 5.08
C PRO A 159 0.32 -18.66 5.05
N HIS A 160 -0.51 -18.25 6.00
CA HIS A 160 -1.91 -18.67 6.12
C HIS A 160 -2.91 -17.54 5.89
N VAL A 161 -2.43 -16.37 5.47
CA VAL A 161 -3.28 -15.19 5.23
C VAL A 161 -3.68 -15.16 3.76
N ASN A 162 -4.93 -14.82 3.49
CA ASN A 162 -5.40 -14.61 2.13
C ASN A 162 -4.80 -13.29 1.59
N ILE A 163 -4.05 -13.37 0.47
CA ILE A 163 -3.42 -12.20 -0.14
C ILE A 163 -4.09 -11.93 -1.49
N VAL A 164 -4.76 -10.79 -1.59
CA VAL A 164 -5.46 -10.33 -2.80
C VAL A 164 -4.71 -9.14 -3.40
N THR A 165 -4.64 -9.05 -4.72
CA THR A 165 -4.10 -7.86 -5.39
C THR A 165 -5.14 -7.25 -6.32
N SER A 166 -5.04 -5.95 -6.54
CA SER A 166 -5.95 -5.21 -7.44
C SER A 166 -5.84 -5.63 -8.91
N GLN A 167 -4.73 -6.26 -9.30
CA GLN A 167 -4.37 -6.52 -10.71
C GLN A 167 -4.25 -5.26 -11.58
N ILE A 168 -4.21 -4.06 -11.00
CA ILE A 168 -4.18 -2.79 -11.74
C ILE A 168 -2.76 -2.20 -11.77
N CYS A 169 -2.22 -2.07 -12.98
CA CYS A 169 -0.95 -1.38 -13.22
C CYS A 169 -1.16 0.13 -13.41
N THR A 170 -0.67 0.96 -12.48
CA THR A 170 -0.80 2.44 -12.53
C THR A 170 -0.07 3.06 -13.72
N LEU A 171 1.00 2.44 -14.20
CA LEU A 171 1.75 2.90 -15.38
C LEU A 171 0.89 2.83 -16.65
N HIS A 172 0.14 1.73 -16.83
CA HIS A 172 -0.63 1.47 -18.04
C HIS A 172 -2.07 1.98 -17.97
N ASN A 173 -2.69 2.00 -16.79
CA ASN A 173 -4.04 2.52 -16.65
C ASN A 173 -4.02 4.05 -16.47
N LEU A 174 -4.49 4.75 -17.50
CA LEU A 174 -4.45 6.22 -17.57
C LEU A 174 -5.35 6.92 -16.53
N LYS A 175 -6.32 6.20 -15.92
CA LYS A 175 -7.15 6.74 -14.83
C LYS A 175 -6.37 6.99 -13.55
N TYR A 176 -5.22 6.33 -13.37
CA TYR A 176 -4.40 6.42 -12.16
C TYR A 176 -3.20 7.33 -12.38
N ASN A 177 -2.81 8.07 -11.35
CA ASN A 177 -1.56 8.82 -11.34
C ASN A 177 -0.36 7.88 -11.33
N SER A 178 0.65 8.20 -12.17
CA SER A 178 1.90 7.44 -12.27
C SER A 178 3.07 8.40 -12.40
N TYR A 179 3.96 8.40 -11.40
CA TYR A 179 5.18 9.21 -11.43
C TYR A 179 6.12 8.74 -12.54
N ARG A 180 6.19 7.42 -12.78
CA ARG A 180 7.01 6.82 -13.83
C ARG A 180 6.55 7.27 -15.23
N ARG A 181 5.24 7.44 -15.45
CA ARG A 181 4.70 7.85 -16.75
C ARG A 181 5.04 9.30 -17.09
N ASN A 182 4.83 10.24 -16.17
CA ASN A 182 4.84 11.66 -16.49
C ASN A 182 5.38 12.58 -15.38
N LYS A 183 6.07 12.04 -14.38
CA LYS A 183 6.66 12.82 -13.26
C LYS A 183 5.64 13.65 -12.47
N THR A 184 4.36 13.25 -12.46
CA THR A 184 3.30 13.97 -11.77
C THR A 184 3.52 14.10 -10.26
N ASN A 185 3.13 15.25 -9.72
CA ASN A 185 3.01 15.49 -8.28
C ASN A 185 1.65 15.06 -7.71
N GLN A 186 0.69 14.72 -8.57
CA GLN A 186 -0.60 14.17 -8.15
C GLN A 186 -0.42 12.76 -7.56
N ARG A 187 -1.35 12.37 -6.69
CA ARG A 187 -1.30 11.09 -5.97
C ARG A 187 -2.65 10.41 -6.02
N ASN A 188 -2.62 9.10 -6.18
CA ASN A 188 -3.75 8.24 -5.89
C ASN A 188 -3.91 8.15 -4.37
N TRP A 189 -5.11 8.42 -3.88
CA TRP A 189 -5.47 8.31 -2.46
C TRP A 189 -6.13 6.97 -2.22
N ASN A 190 -5.43 6.06 -1.55
CA ASN A 190 -5.92 4.73 -1.23
C ASN A 190 -6.36 4.74 0.23
N ILE A 191 -7.66 4.59 0.47
CA ILE A 191 -8.29 4.85 1.77
C ILE A 191 -9.00 3.58 2.22
N ILE A 192 -8.73 3.14 3.45
CA ILE A 192 -9.52 2.11 4.12
C ILE A 192 -10.40 2.73 5.20
N SER A 193 -11.64 2.26 5.25
CA SER A 193 -12.68 2.69 6.20
C SER A 193 -13.53 1.50 6.64
N LYS A 194 -14.09 1.54 7.84
CA LYS A 194 -15.15 0.61 8.24
C LYS A 194 -16.49 1.07 7.64
N ASN A 195 -17.21 0.17 7.00
CA ASN A 195 -18.63 0.37 6.75
C ASN A 195 -19.35 0.44 8.09
N LYS A 196 -20.02 1.55 8.34
CA LYS A 196 -21.12 1.54 9.30
C LYS A 196 -22.20 0.71 8.63
N GLU A 197 -22.43 -0.50 9.11
CA GLU A 197 -23.70 -1.17 8.83
C GLU A 197 -24.80 -0.15 9.14
N LYS A 198 -25.72 0.07 8.19
CA LYS A 198 -26.97 0.73 8.52
C LYS A 198 -27.63 -0.19 9.55
N LEU A 199 -27.52 0.16 10.83
CA LEU A 199 -28.40 -0.35 11.87
C LEU A 199 -29.85 -0.03 11.47
#